data_AF-A0A962VAJ6-F1
#
_entry.id   AF-A0A962VAJ6-F1
#
_cell.length_a   1.000
_cell.length_b   1.000
_cell.length_c   1.000
_cell.angle_alpha   90.00
_cell.angle_beta   90.00
_cell.angle_gamma   90.00
#
_symmetry.space_group_name_H-M   'P 1'
#
loop_
_entity.id
_entity.type
_entity.pdbx_description
1 polymer ?
#
loop_
_entity_poly.entity_id
_entity_poly.type
_entity_poly.pdbx_seq_one_letter_code
_entity_poly.pdbx_strand_id
1 'polypeptide(L)'
;MQAYLRADGRKGIRNIVVVAYLVECAHHVAREIVYPHRAEGVHLIGFPGCYPNEYAQTMMQRLCTHPNVGAVLLVSLGCESFNRNQLACAVEASERPVKTIGIQATGGTRKTIAEGQDWVAQQLA
;
A
#
# COMPACT_ATOMS: atom_id res chain seq x y z
N MET A 1 -4.29 6.62 -25.86
CA MET A 1 -4.79 6.19 -24.53
C MET A 1 -4.08 4.89 -24.19
N GLN A 2 -3.37 4.84 -23.07
CA GLN A 2 -2.62 3.65 -22.64
C GLN A 2 -3.45 2.86 -21.63
N ALA A 3 -3.57 1.55 -21.83
CA ALA A 3 -4.29 0.65 -20.94
C ALA A 3 -3.32 -0.35 -20.31
N TYR A 4 -3.59 -0.73 -19.06
CA TYR A 4 -2.75 -1.64 -18.29
C TYR A 4 -3.51 -2.96 -18.10
N LEU A 5 -3.09 -4.01 -18.81
CA LEU A 5 -3.66 -5.35 -18.65
C LEU A 5 -3.12 -5.99 -17.36
N ARG A 6 -4.01 -6.51 -16.53
CA ARG A 6 -3.65 -7.24 -15.30
C ARG A 6 -3.72 -8.74 -15.54
N ALA A 7 -3.04 -9.50 -14.70
CA ALA A 7 -3.05 -10.97 -14.72
C ALA A 7 -4.46 -11.56 -14.62
N ASP A 8 -5.32 -10.91 -13.84
CA ASP A 8 -6.74 -11.25 -13.70
C ASP A 8 -7.61 -10.89 -14.92
N GLY A 9 -7.01 -10.40 -16.02
CA GLY A 9 -7.67 -10.03 -17.27
C GLY A 9 -8.37 -8.67 -17.27
N ARG A 10 -8.52 -8.02 -16.11
CA ARG A 10 -9.11 -6.68 -16.03
C ARG A 10 -8.15 -5.62 -16.56
N LYS A 11 -8.69 -4.51 -17.03
CA LYS A 11 -7.92 -3.41 -17.65
C LYS A 11 -8.00 -2.16 -16.80
N GLY A 12 -6.84 -1.61 -16.44
CA GLY A 12 -6.70 -0.29 -15.84
C GLY A 12 -6.53 0.79 -16.90
N ILE A 13 -7.09 1.97 -16.65
CA ILE A 13 -6.86 3.20 -17.42
C ILE A 13 -5.75 4.08 -16.80
N ARG A 14 -5.23 3.66 -15.64
CA ARG A 14 -4.10 4.27 -14.92
C ARG A 14 -3.23 3.15 -14.33
N ASN A 15 -2.01 3.49 -13.93
CA ASN A 15 -1.11 2.60 -13.21
C ASN A 15 -0.57 3.33 -11.99
N ILE A 16 -1.35 3.32 -10.91
CA ILE A 16 -1.01 4.02 -9.66
C ILE A 16 -0.28 3.10 -8.70
N VAL A 17 0.59 3.68 -7.88
CA VAL A 17 1.16 3.01 -6.71
C VAL A 17 0.33 3.41 -5.50
N VAL A 18 -0.09 2.44 -4.70
CA VAL A 18 -0.88 2.69 -3.49
C VAL A 18 0.00 2.52 -2.27
N VAL A 19 0.06 3.55 -1.42
CA VAL A 19 0.61 3.45 -0.06
C VAL A 19 -0.56 3.32 0.90
N ALA A 20 -0.65 2.21 1.60
CA ALA A 20 -1.77 1.83 2.45
C ALA A 20 -1.34 1.75 3.92
N TYR A 21 -1.77 2.69 4.76
CA TYR A 21 -1.58 2.57 6.21
C TYR A 21 -2.64 1.66 6.84
N LEU A 22 -2.21 0.82 7.79
CA LEU A 22 -3.06 -0.22 8.39
C LEU A 22 -3.52 0.10 9.82
N VAL A 23 -3.10 1.26 10.33
CA VAL A 23 -3.49 1.82 11.62
C VAL A 23 -3.20 3.32 11.61
N GLU A 24 -3.97 4.12 12.36
CA GLU A 24 -3.80 5.58 12.38
C GLU A 24 -2.39 6.02 12.80
N CYS A 25 -1.75 5.29 13.72
CA CYS A 25 -0.37 5.59 14.15
C CYS A 25 0.66 5.50 13.01
N ALA A 26 0.36 4.78 11.92
CA ALA A 26 1.20 4.68 10.74
C ALA A 26 0.89 5.74 9.67
N HIS A 27 -0.20 6.50 9.83
CA HIS A 27 -0.68 7.46 8.84
C HIS A 27 0.38 8.53 8.51
N HIS A 28 1.03 9.09 9.54
CA HIS A 28 2.07 10.10 9.33
C HIS A 28 3.21 9.57 8.45
N VAL A 29 3.76 8.39 8.78
CA VAL A 29 4.83 7.77 8.00
C VAL A 29 4.39 7.53 6.55
N ALA A 30 3.19 6.96 6.36
CA ALA A 30 2.65 6.71 5.02
C ALA A 30 2.47 8.01 4.21
N ARG A 31 2.01 9.09 4.84
CA ARG A 31 1.87 10.40 4.20
C ARG A 31 3.20 10.99 3.77
N GLU A 32 4.23 10.92 4.61
CA GLU A 32 5.57 11.40 4.27
C GLU A 32 6.21 10.57 3.15
N ILE A 33 5.89 9.27 3.04
CA ILE A 33 6.31 8.43 1.90
C ILE A 33 5.67 8.91 0.59
N VAL A 34 4.37 9.25 0.61
CA VAL A 34 3.65 9.71 -0.59
C VAL A 34 4.02 11.14 -0.99
N TYR A 35 4.37 11.99 -0.03
CA TYR A 35 4.51 13.44 -0.25
C TYR A 35 5.40 13.83 -1.45
N PRO A 36 6.60 13.25 -1.65
CA PRO A 36 7.44 13.57 -2.80
C PRO A 36 6.81 13.17 -4.14
N HIS A 37 6.01 12.09 -4.15
CA HIS A 37 5.50 11.45 -5.36
C HIS A 37 4.01 11.71 -5.65
N ARG A 38 3.39 12.65 -4.94
CA ARG A 38 1.95 12.96 -5.04
C ARG A 38 1.48 13.35 -6.44
N ALA A 39 2.38 13.86 -7.29
CA ALA A 39 2.10 14.24 -8.67
C ALA A 39 2.39 13.11 -9.68
N GLU A 40 3.00 12.01 -9.21
CA GLU A 40 3.51 10.90 -10.04
C GLU A 40 2.58 9.69 -10.02
N GLY A 41 1.35 9.84 -9.50
CA GLY A 41 0.38 8.75 -9.43
C GLY A 41 0.55 7.85 -8.21
N VAL A 42 1.15 8.35 -7.13
CA VAL A 42 1.19 7.67 -5.83
C VAL A 42 0.04 8.14 -4.95
N HIS A 43 -0.78 7.20 -4.50
CA HIS A 43 -1.99 7.49 -3.72
C HIS A 43 -1.88 6.97 -2.29
N LEU A 44 -2.30 7.79 -1.32
CA LEU A 44 -2.42 7.40 0.07
C LEU A 44 -3.86 6.92 0.36
N ILE A 45 -3.99 5.72 0.92
CA ILE A 45 -5.25 5.19 1.47
C ILE A 45 -4.96 4.53 2.81
N GLY A 46 -6.00 4.13 3.55
CA GLY A 46 -5.79 3.26 4.70
C GLY A 46 -7.00 3.07 5.57
N PHE A 47 -6.79 2.32 6.65
CA PHE A 47 -7.77 2.08 7.70
C PHE A 47 -7.20 2.57 9.05
N PRO A 48 -7.91 3.47 9.76
CA PRO A 48 -7.37 4.07 10.99
C PRO A 48 -7.52 3.17 12.23
N GLY A 49 -8.42 2.18 12.19
CA GLY A 49 -8.76 1.37 13.36
C GLY A 49 -7.65 0.41 13.79
N CYS A 50 -7.49 0.24 15.11
CA CYS A 50 -6.54 -0.69 15.72
C CYS A 50 -7.25 -1.92 16.30
N TYR A 51 -8.11 -2.57 15.50
CA TYR A 51 -8.90 -3.74 15.89
C TYR A 51 -9.25 -4.59 14.65
N PRO A 52 -9.57 -5.89 14.81
CA PRO A 52 -10.00 -6.71 13.69
C PRO A 52 -11.30 -6.18 13.07
N ASN A 53 -11.33 -5.98 11.76
CA ASN A 53 -12.49 -5.46 11.06
C ASN A 53 -12.59 -6.08 9.65
N GLU A 54 -13.52 -7.01 9.49
CA GLU A 54 -13.72 -7.77 8.24
C GLU A 54 -14.17 -6.87 7.07
N TYR A 55 -15.00 -5.87 7.36
CA TYR A 55 -15.42 -4.90 6.36
C TYR A 55 -14.22 -4.10 5.83
N ALA A 56 -13.37 -3.60 6.74
CA ALA A 56 -12.16 -2.88 6.36
C ALA A 56 -11.19 -3.79 5.58
N GLN A 57 -11.03 -5.05 5.99
CA GLN A 57 -10.22 -6.03 5.28
C GLN A 57 -10.71 -6.22 3.83
N THR A 58 -12.01 -6.46 3.65
CA THR A 58 -12.63 -6.64 2.33
C THR A 58 -12.48 -5.39 1.46
N MET A 59 -12.71 -4.21 2.05
CA MET A 59 -12.58 -2.93 1.36
C MET A 59 -11.14 -2.69 0.89
N MET A 60 -10.16 -2.86 1.79
CA MET A 60 -8.73 -2.70 1.47
C MET A 60 -8.27 -3.70 0.40
N GLN A 61 -8.70 -4.96 0.45
CA GLN A 61 -8.41 -5.94 -0.59
C GLN A 61 -8.94 -5.50 -1.96
N ARG A 62 -10.16 -4.98 -2.03
CA ARG A 62 -10.75 -4.50 -3.30
C ARG A 62 -10.02 -3.26 -3.85
N LEU A 63 -9.61 -2.35 -2.98
CA LEU A 63 -8.84 -1.17 -3.39
C LEU A 63 -7.44 -1.56 -3.88
N CYS A 64 -6.71 -2.35 -3.11
CA CYS A 64 -5.34 -2.75 -3.44
C CYS A 64 -5.25 -3.65 -4.67
N THR A 65 -6.32 -4.38 -5.02
CA THR A 65 -6.40 -5.22 -6.23
C THR A 65 -7.18 -4.55 -7.38
N HIS A 66 -7.49 -3.25 -7.28
CA HIS A 66 -8.21 -2.55 -8.33
C HIS A 66 -7.40 -2.52 -9.65
N PRO A 67 -8.03 -2.56 -10.85
CA PRO A 67 -7.29 -2.59 -12.12
C PRO A 67 -6.37 -1.39 -12.37
N ASN A 68 -6.67 -0.23 -11.78
CA ASN A 68 -5.79 0.94 -11.85
C ASN A 68 -4.55 0.85 -10.95
N VAL A 69 -4.50 -0.07 -10.00
CA VAL A 69 -3.38 -0.22 -9.06
C VAL A 69 -2.34 -1.14 -9.66
N GLY A 70 -1.12 -0.61 -9.79
CA GLY A 70 0.07 -1.31 -10.28
C GLY A 70 0.87 -1.98 -9.19
N ALA A 71 1.06 -1.30 -8.07
CA ALA A 71 1.83 -1.81 -6.93
C ALA A 71 1.28 -1.27 -5.60
N VAL A 72 1.58 -1.95 -4.51
CA VAL A 72 1.06 -1.62 -3.16
C VAL A 72 2.15 -1.66 -2.10
N LEU A 73 2.32 -0.56 -1.36
CA LEU A 73 3.14 -0.50 -0.14
C LEU A 73 2.22 -0.52 1.07
N LEU A 74 2.27 -1.58 1.87
CA LEU A 74 1.57 -1.67 3.15
C LEU A 74 2.45 -1.09 4.26
N VAL A 75 1.92 -0.11 4.99
CA VAL A 75 2.61 0.55 6.10
C VAL A 75 1.94 0.16 7.42
N SER A 76 2.71 -0.54 8.23
CA SER A 76 2.30 -1.12 9.50
C SER A 76 3.06 -0.44 10.65
N LEU A 77 2.44 -0.29 11.82
CA LEU A 77 3.19 0.13 13.01
C LEU A 77 3.96 -1.06 13.59
N GLY A 78 3.23 -2.16 13.84
CA GLY A 78 3.76 -3.40 14.42
C GLY A 78 2.83 -4.05 15.44
N CYS A 79 1.99 -3.24 16.11
CA CYS A 79 1.12 -3.66 17.21
C CYS A 79 -0.38 -3.68 16.86
N GLU A 80 -0.77 -3.29 15.65
CA GLU A 80 -2.17 -3.27 15.24
C GLU A 80 -2.76 -4.67 15.03
N SER A 81 -4.07 -4.79 15.20
CA SER A 81 -4.80 -6.04 14.98
C SER A 81 -5.33 -6.20 13.55
N PHE A 82 -5.01 -5.28 12.65
CA PHE A 82 -5.35 -5.41 11.23
C PHE A 82 -4.55 -6.56 10.60
N ASN A 83 -5.20 -7.42 9.82
CA ASN A 83 -4.55 -8.60 9.24
C ASN A 83 -3.73 -8.22 7.98
N ARG A 84 -2.56 -7.62 8.21
CA ARG A 84 -1.62 -7.20 7.17
C ARG A 84 -1.16 -8.35 6.28
N ASN A 85 -0.98 -9.55 6.85
CA ASN A 85 -0.54 -10.73 6.11
C ASN A 85 -1.60 -11.19 5.11
N GLN A 86 -2.86 -11.27 5.54
CA GLN A 86 -3.96 -11.62 4.64
C GLN A 86 -4.14 -10.57 3.53
N LEU A 87 -3.91 -9.28 3.81
CA LEU A 87 -3.96 -8.25 2.78
C LEU A 87 -2.80 -8.39 1.79
N ALA A 88 -1.57 -8.59 2.28
CA ALA A 88 -0.39 -8.81 1.44
C ALA A 88 -0.60 -10.01 0.50
N CYS A 89 -0.99 -11.17 1.04
CA CYS A 89 -1.24 -12.37 0.23
C CYS A 89 -2.32 -12.15 -0.85
N ALA A 90 -3.38 -11.37 -0.55
CA ALA A 90 -4.40 -11.05 -1.54
C ALA A 90 -3.87 -10.18 -2.69
N VAL A 91 -2.92 -9.29 -2.41
CA VAL A 91 -2.27 -8.47 -3.45
C VAL A 91 -1.28 -9.30 -4.26
N GLU A 92 -0.47 -10.15 -3.60
CA GLU A 92 0.47 -11.08 -4.27
C GLU A 92 -0.26 -12.04 -5.20
N ALA A 93 -1.37 -12.64 -4.74
CA ALA A 93 -2.21 -13.52 -5.55
C ALA A 93 -2.81 -12.84 -6.78
N SER A 94 -2.81 -11.50 -6.81
CA SER A 94 -3.25 -10.70 -7.94
C SER A 94 -2.12 -10.34 -8.91
N GLU A 95 -0.92 -10.90 -8.70
CA GLU A 95 0.33 -10.67 -9.43
C GLU A 95 0.78 -9.21 -9.46
N ARG A 96 0.46 -8.45 -8.41
CA ARG A 96 0.91 -7.07 -8.23
C ARG A 96 2.07 -7.03 -7.25
N PRO A 97 3.14 -6.26 -7.52
CA PRO A 97 4.18 -6.01 -6.54
C PRO A 97 3.57 -5.48 -5.25
N VAL A 98 3.90 -6.12 -4.13
CA VAL A 98 3.54 -5.65 -2.81
C VAL A 98 4.71 -5.76 -1.86
N LYS A 99 4.84 -4.77 -0.99
CA LYS A 99 5.79 -4.79 0.12
C LYS A 99 5.08 -4.37 1.39
N THR A 100 5.39 -5.04 2.49
CA THR A 100 4.95 -4.61 3.83
C THR A 100 6.16 -4.08 4.59
N ILE A 101 6.06 -2.84 5.08
CA ILE A 101 7.06 -2.24 5.97
C ILE A 101 6.45 -2.02 7.35
N GLY A 102 7.20 -2.38 8.39
CA GLY A 102 6.80 -2.23 9.78
C GLY A 102 7.64 -1.15 10.46
N ILE A 103 7.03 -0.09 10.95
CA ILE A 103 7.75 1.05 11.55
C ILE A 103 8.64 0.60 12.72
N GLN A 104 8.12 -0.24 13.61
CA GLN A 104 8.91 -0.75 14.73
C GLN A 104 10.03 -1.69 14.28
N ALA A 105 9.77 -2.55 13.29
CA ALA A 105 10.74 -3.52 12.77
C ALA A 105 11.91 -2.84 12.03
N THR A 106 11.63 -1.79 11.26
CA THR A 106 12.64 -0.99 10.55
C THR A 106 13.45 -0.08 11.50
N GLY A 107 13.03 0.06 12.77
CA GLY A 107 13.74 0.86 13.77
C GLY A 107 13.31 2.33 13.81
N GLY A 108 12.04 2.61 13.49
CA GLY A 108 11.38 3.90 13.71
C GLY A 108 11.15 4.74 12.45
N THR A 109 10.43 5.85 12.65
CA THR A 109 9.84 6.70 11.61
C THR A 109 10.78 7.07 10.46
N ARG A 110 11.96 7.66 10.74
CA ARG A 110 12.83 8.20 9.67
C ARG A 110 13.35 7.12 8.73
N LYS A 111 13.76 5.97 9.28
CA LYS A 111 14.27 4.84 8.50
C LYS A 111 13.17 4.24 7.63
N THR A 112 11.96 4.11 8.18
CA THR A 112 10.80 3.60 7.44
C THR A 112 10.36 4.54 6.33
N ILE A 113 10.42 5.86 6.54
CA ILE A 113 10.12 6.84 5.47
C ILE A 113 11.10 6.68 4.32
N ALA A 114 12.42 6.64 4.61
CA ALA A 114 13.44 6.48 3.58
C ALA A 114 13.26 5.16 2.80
N GLU A 115 13.11 4.03 3.51
CA GLU A 115 12.88 2.72 2.89
C GLU A 115 11.61 2.69 2.03
N GLY A 116 10.54 3.34 2.50
CA GLY A 116 9.28 3.44 1.77
C GLY A 116 9.37 4.28 0.51
N GLN A 117 10.06 5.43 0.57
CA GLN A 117 10.31 6.29 -0.59
C GLN A 117 11.16 5.58 -1.64
N ASP A 118 12.24 4.90 -1.22
CA ASP A 118 13.10 4.13 -2.13
C ASP A 118 12.32 3.05 -2.87
N TRP A 119 11.47 2.31 -2.15
CA TRP A 119 10.64 1.27 -2.77
C TRP A 119 9.60 1.87 -3.74
N VAL A 120 8.93 2.96 -3.35
CA VAL A 120 7.95 3.64 -4.22
C VAL A 120 8.62 4.15 -5.50
N ALA A 121 9.80 4.76 -5.40
CA ALA A 121 10.55 5.23 -6.56
C ALA A 121 10.89 4.08 -7.53
N GLN A 122 11.23 2.89 -7.02
CA GLN A 122 11.47 1.70 -7.85
C GLN A 122 10.20 1.20 -8.57
N GLN A 123 9.00 1.47 -8.05
CA GLN A 123 7.75 1.09 -8.70
C GLN A 123 7.25 2.12 -9.73
N LEU A 124 7.79 3.34 -9.69
CA LEU A 124 7.48 4.42 -10.64
C LEU A 124 8.37 4.40 -11.88
N ALA A 125 9.54 3.76 -11.80
CA ALA A 125 10.49 3.58 -12.91
C ALA A 125 9.97 2.59 -13.95
#